data_AF-A0A522SXJ1-F1
#
_entry.id   AF-A0A522SXJ1-F1
#
_cell.length_a   1.000
_cell.length_b   1.000
_cell.length_c   1.000
_cell.angle_alpha   90.00
_cell.angle_beta   90.00
_cell.angle_gamma   90.00
#
_symmetry.space_group_name_H-M   'P 1'
#
loop_
_entity.id
_entity.type
_entity.pdbx_description
1 polymer ?
#
loop_
_entity_poly.entity_id
_entity_poly.type
_entity_poly.pdbx_seq_one_letter_code
_entity_poly.pdbx_strand_id
1 'polypeptide(L)' 'MCKTQLRLWLKYAVVTGNILFIIWITHNAMEAHFAGTIYEILSYIVLTVLLLLNSFLLLANPSKKSKQ' A
#
# COMPACT_ATOMS: atom_id res chain seq x y z
N MET A 1 7.55 -0.92 -26.79
CA MET A 1 7.04 -1.74 -25.66
C MET A 1 5.70 -1.17 -25.20
N CYS A 2 4.66 -2.01 -25.21
CA CYS A 2 3.27 -1.58 -25.09
C CYS A 2 2.96 -0.97 -23.70
N LYS A 3 2.35 0.23 -23.65
CA LYS A 3 1.94 0.97 -22.43
C LYS A 3 1.19 0.12 -21.39
N THR A 4 0.60 -1.00 -21.81
CA THR A 4 -0.12 -1.95 -20.96
C THR A 4 0.81 -2.77 -20.08
N GLN A 5 1.97 -3.21 -20.59
CA GLN A 5 2.95 -3.94 -19.78
C GLN A 5 3.56 -3.04 -18.70
N LEU A 6 3.95 -1.80 -19.06
CA LEU A 6 4.47 -0.84 -18.09
C LEU A 6 3.50 -0.59 -16.93
N ARG A 7 2.19 -0.53 -17.20
CA ARG A 7 1.16 -0.39 -16.15
C ARG A 7 1.06 -1.62 -15.25
N LEU A 8 1.21 -2.83 -15.79
CA LEU A 8 1.23 -4.05 -14.97
C LEU A 8 2.45 -4.08 -14.05
N TRP A 9 3.64 -3.79 -14.58
CA TRP A 9 4.86 -3.71 -13.79
C TRP A 9 4.78 -2.64 -12.69
N LEU A 10 4.20 -1.46 -12.99
CA LEU A 10 3.96 -0.43 -11.98
C LEU A 10 3.01 -0.92 -10.88
N LYS A 11 1.93 -1.62 -11.25
CA LYS A 11 0.99 -2.19 -10.29
C LYS A 11 1.67 -3.19 -9.36
N TYR A 12 2.45 -4.11 -9.92
CA TYR A 12 3.20 -5.08 -9.12
C TYR A 12 4.23 -4.40 -8.22
N ALA A 13 4.97 -3.41 -8.72
CA ALA A 13 5.93 -2.66 -7.92
C ALA A 13 5.28 -1.95 -6.73
N VAL A 14 4.11 -1.32 -6.93
CA VAL A 14 3.35 -0.66 -5.86
C VAL A 14 2.85 -1.68 -4.84
N VAL A 15 2.27 -2.80 -5.28
CA VAL A 15 1.78 -3.84 -4.36
C VAL A 15 2.92 -4.45 -3.55
N THR A 16 4.03 -4.81 -4.20
CA THR A 16 5.20 -5.38 -3.54
C THR A 16 5.84 -4.38 -2.57
N GLY A 17 5.98 -3.10 -2.97
CA GLY A 17 6.47 -2.04 -2.10
C GLY A 17 5.58 -1.84 -0.87
N ASN A 18 4.26 -1.87 -1.04
CA ASN A 18 3.31 -1.75 0.07
C ASN A 18 3.42 -2.92 1.06
N ILE A 19 3.56 -4.16 0.56
CA ILE A 19 3.73 -5.34 1.41
C ILE A 19 5.05 -5.27 2.20
N LEU A 20 6.16 -4.94 1.52
CA LEU A 20 7.47 -4.76 2.17
C LEU A 20 7.43 -3.66 3.23
N PHE A 21 6.73 -2.56 2.94
CA PHE A 21 6.58 -1.46 3.87
C PHE A 21 5.82 -1.88 5.14
N ILE A 22 4.71 -2.60 5.00
CA ILE A 22 3.93 -3.12 6.12
C ILE A 22 4.75 -4.11 6.95
N ILE A 23 5.50 -5.01 6.31
CA ILE A 23 6.35 -5.98 7.03
C ILE A 23 7.47 -5.26 7.78
N TRP A 24 8.18 -4.34 7.13
CA TRP A 24 9.26 -3.60 7.75
C TRP A 24 8.77 -2.82 8.96
N ILE A 25 7.70 -2.04 8.79
CA ILE A 25 7.21 -1.22 9.89
C ILE A 25 6.75 -2.13 11.05
N THR A 26 6.30 -3.37 10.76
CA THR A 26 5.76 -4.29 11.80
C THR A 26 6.88 -4.92 12.58
N HIS A 27 7.95 -5.28 11.88
CA HIS A 27 9.20 -5.67 12.49
C HIS A 27 9.73 -4.57 13.42
N ASN A 28 9.73 -3.31 12.95
CA ASN A 28 10.21 -2.17 13.73
C ASN A 28 9.35 -1.93 14.98
N ALA A 29 8.02 -2.04 14.85
CA ALA A 29 7.10 -1.92 15.99
C ALA A 29 7.27 -3.06 17.01
N MET A 30 7.51 -4.29 16.53
CA MET A 30 7.81 -5.44 17.38
C MET A 30 9.14 -5.29 18.12
N GLU A 31 10.20 -4.86 17.44
CA GLU A 31 11.49 -4.58 18.08
C GLU A 31 11.40 -3.46 19.12
N ALA A 32 10.57 -2.45 18.85
CA ALA A 32 10.25 -1.40 19.81
C ALA A 32 9.31 -1.85 20.94
N HIS A 33 8.88 -3.13 21.00
CA HIS A 33 7.89 -3.66 21.95
C HIS A 33 6.57 -2.86 21.96
N PHE A 34 6.21 -2.22 20.86
CA PHE A 34 5.09 -1.27 20.80
C PHE A 34 5.20 -0.14 21.83
N ALA A 35 6.42 0.21 22.28
CA ALA A 35 6.69 1.33 23.18
C ALA A 35 6.61 2.70 22.47
N GLY A 36 6.23 2.72 21.19
CA GLY A 36 6.00 3.93 20.41
C GLY A 36 4.86 4.77 20.96
N THR A 37 4.93 6.09 20.75
CA THR A 37 3.89 7.01 21.21
C THR A 37 2.55 6.74 20.50
N ILE A 38 1.43 7.15 21.11
CA ILE A 38 0.07 6.96 20.56
C ILE A 38 -0.03 7.46 19.11
N TYR A 39 0.67 8.55 18.77
CA TYR A 39 0.73 9.09 17.41
C TYR A 39 1.45 8.15 16.44
N GLU A 40 2.47 7.43 16.89
CA GLU A 40 3.24 6.47 16.09
C GLU A 40 2.35 5.30 15.69
N ILE A 41 1.59 4.75 16.64
CA ILE A 41 0.61 3.67 16.42
C ILE A 41 -0.53 4.16 15.51
N LEU A 42 -1.00 5.39 15.70
CA LEU A 42 -2.08 5.93 14.88
C LEU A 42 -1.64 6.16 13.43
N SER A 43 -0.45 6.76 13.22
CA SER A 43 0.16 6.91 11.91
C SER A 43 0.33 5.55 11.24
N TYR A 44 0.68 4.53 12.01
CA TYR A 44 0.80 3.16 11.54
C TYR A 44 -0.50 2.60 10.95
N ILE A 45 -1.58 2.69 11.71
CA ILE A 45 -2.90 2.20 11.32
C ILE A 45 -3.40 2.98 10.10
N VAL A 46 -3.31 4.31 10.15
CA VAL A 46 -3.72 5.18 9.04
C VAL A 46 -2.96 4.85 7.77
N LEU A 47 -1.65 4.69 7.84
CA LEU A 47 -0.81 4.41 6.68
C LEU A 47 -1.09 3.00 6.12
N THR A 48 -1.24 2.01 6.98
CA THR A 48 -1.59 0.63 6.58
C THR A 48 -2.95 0.60 5.87
N VAL A 49 -3.95 1.26 6.43
CA VAL A 49 -5.28 1.38 5.81
C VAL A 49 -5.19 2.11 4.48
N LEU A 50 -4.43 3.22 4.38
CA LEU A 50 -4.25 3.94 3.13
C LEU A 50 -3.59 3.07 2.05
N LEU A 51 -2.57 2.30 2.42
CA LEU A 51 -1.87 1.39 1.51
C LEU A 51 -2.78 0.25 1.03
N LEU A 52 -3.56 -0.32 1.93
CA LEU A 52 -4.55 -1.34 1.58
C LEU A 52 -5.63 -0.78 0.67
N LEU A 53 -6.14 0.43 0.97
CA LEU A 53 -7.16 1.09 0.16
C LEU A 53 -6.63 1.48 -1.22
N ASN A 54 -5.38 1.97 -1.29
CA ASN A 54 -4.72 2.32 -2.55
C ASN A 54 -4.49 1.05 -3.40
N SER A 55 -3.96 -0.01 -2.79
CA SER A 55 -3.80 -1.31 -3.47
C SER A 55 -5.16 -1.86 -3.93
N PHE A 56 -6.17 -1.79 -3.07
CA PHE A 56 -7.53 -2.22 -3.41
C PHE A 56 -8.10 -1.41 -4.56
N LEU A 57 -8.04 -0.07 -4.55
CA LEU A 57 -8.49 0.79 -5.66
C LEU A 57 -7.69 0.58 -6.96
N LEU A 58 -6.43 0.17 -6.84
CA LEU A 58 -5.59 -0.15 -7.99
C LEU A 58 -5.98 -1.50 -8.62
N LEU A 59 -6.37 -2.48 -7.80
CA LEU A 59 -6.80 -3.83 -8.20
C LEU A 59 -8.28 -3.89 -8.59
N ALA A 60 -9.15 -3.30 -7.79
CA ALA A 60 -10.52 -2.93 -8.10
C ALA A 60 -10.45 -1.83 -9.16
N ASN A 61 -10.15 -2.26 -10.37
CA ASN A 61 -10.22 -1.46 -11.57
C ASN A 61 -11.70 -1.43 -11.94
N PRO A 62 -12.54 -0.45 -11.55
CA PRO A 62 -13.65 -0.13 -12.41
C PRO A 62 -12.96 0.35 -13.67
N SER A 63 -12.93 -0.50 -14.70
CA SER A 63 -12.82 -0.02 -16.07
C SER A 63 -13.57 1.29 -16.11
N LYS A 64 -12.89 2.37 -16.51
CA LYS A 64 -13.54 3.64 -16.70
C LYS A 64 -14.90 3.33 -17.33
N LYS A 65 -15.96 3.77 -16.66
CA LYS A 65 -17.11 4.30 -17.37
C LYS A 65 -16.48 5.28 -18.36
N SER A 66 -16.25 4.78 -19.58
CA SER A 66 -15.86 5.59 -20.71
C SER A 66 -16.90 6.70 -20.75
N LYS A 67 -16.42 7.94 -20.74
CA LYS A 67 -17.28 9.12 -20.89
C LYS A 67 -18.28 8.87 -22.02
N GLN A 68 -19.56 9.14 -21.77
CA GLN A 68 -20.37 10.06 -22.57
C GLN A 68 -21.66 10.38 -21.82
#